data_AF-A0A6X9QVZ2-F1
#
_entry.id   AF-A0A6X9QVZ2-F1
#
_cell.length_a   1.000
_cell.length_b   1.000
_cell.length_c   1.000
_cell.angle_alpha   90.00
_cell.angle_beta   90.00
_cell.angle_gamma   90.00
#
_symmetry.space_group_name_H-M   'P 1'
#
loop_
_entity.id
_entity.type
_entity.pdbx_description
1 polymer ?
#
loop_
_entity_poly.entity_id
_entity_poly.type
_entity_poly.pdbx_seq_one_letter_code
_entity_poly.pdbx_strand_id
1 'polypeptide(L)'
;MKPWVKFPSKFVLDGRLKELLWTDDKVGKPSHKVAALKLYIALSMRAESKEAFCHYIDTYITYYSAQATYEELSELTALSRSSISSGIDILERLGLLSVDKVRRKNIYRFPGFDGSKDWCKMPCRALLSRDGKRIEAFHKLKLRSKIELYALKMFIYLCAVRDNHSHYTSASFERINLQTSIPEADIPRTHAYLSGIGLIALVEKRKDGFGGMKKNPPNSYFVTGHNDFFIGKR
;
A
#
# COMPACT_ATOMS: atom_id res chain seq x y z
N MET A 1 -15.28 11.56 3.79
CA MET A 1 -14.02 10.88 3.46
C MET A 1 -14.13 10.23 2.08
N LYS A 2 -13.13 10.41 1.21
CA LYS A 2 -13.16 9.84 -0.16
C LYS A 2 -13.12 8.30 -0.08
N PRO A 3 -13.92 7.57 -0.90
CA PRO A 3 -13.90 6.11 -0.87
C PRO A 3 -12.52 5.54 -1.26
N TRP A 4 -11.85 6.18 -2.20
CA TRP A 4 -10.53 5.82 -2.72
C TRP A 4 -9.61 7.05 -2.76
N VAL A 5 -8.31 6.81 -2.60
CA VAL A 5 -7.26 7.84 -2.67
C VAL A 5 -6.23 7.48 -3.74
N LYS A 6 -5.47 8.48 -4.20
CA LYS A 6 -4.28 8.22 -5.02
C LYS A 6 -3.20 7.65 -4.12
N PHE A 7 -2.62 6.53 -4.53
CA PHE A 7 -1.47 5.91 -3.87
C PHE A 7 -0.30 5.90 -4.87
N PRO A 8 0.85 6.52 -4.55
CA PRO A 8 1.99 6.50 -5.45
C PRO A 8 2.52 5.07 -5.58
N SER A 9 2.34 4.48 -6.75
CA SER A 9 2.58 3.06 -7.02
C SER A 9 3.77 2.80 -7.94
N LYS A 10 4.49 3.85 -8.36
CA LYS A 10 5.67 3.76 -9.23
C LYS A 10 6.65 2.67 -8.77
N PHE A 11 7.02 2.66 -7.50
CA PHE A 11 7.97 1.69 -6.94
C PHE A 11 7.48 0.23 -7.05
N VAL A 12 6.18 0.00 -7.11
CA VAL A 12 5.60 -1.32 -7.35
C VAL A 12 5.77 -1.71 -8.82
N LEU A 13 5.45 -0.78 -9.72
CA LEU A 13 5.55 -0.98 -11.18
C LEU A 13 7.00 -1.16 -11.64
N ASP A 14 7.94 -0.50 -10.97
CA ASP A 14 9.38 -0.65 -11.16
C ASP A 14 9.93 -1.95 -10.52
N GLY A 15 9.06 -2.78 -9.93
CA GLY A 15 9.43 -4.06 -9.30
C GLY A 15 10.26 -3.92 -8.02
N ARG A 16 10.31 -2.73 -7.40
CA ARG A 16 11.11 -2.45 -6.19
C ARG A 16 10.49 -2.99 -4.92
N LEU A 17 9.21 -3.36 -4.95
CA LEU A 17 8.55 -3.99 -3.82
C LEU A 17 9.25 -5.30 -3.39
N LYS A 18 9.93 -5.99 -4.32
CA LYS A 18 10.71 -7.19 -4.06
C LYS A 18 11.94 -6.97 -3.15
N GLU A 19 12.46 -5.74 -3.08
CA GLU A 19 13.60 -5.36 -2.22
C GLU A 19 13.30 -5.56 -0.73
N LEU A 20 12.02 -5.52 -0.33
CA LEU A 20 11.58 -5.72 1.05
C LEU A 20 11.47 -7.21 1.38
N LEU A 21 12.60 -7.85 1.67
CA LEU A 21 12.68 -9.26 2.09
C LEU A 21 12.51 -9.42 3.60
N TRP A 22 11.95 -10.56 4.04
CA TRP A 22 11.86 -10.92 5.47
C TRP A 22 13.21 -11.45 5.98
N THR A 23 14.20 -10.58 5.99
CA THR A 23 15.54 -10.82 6.55
C THR A 23 16.05 -9.53 7.15
N ASP A 24 17.02 -9.63 8.05
CA ASP A 24 17.85 -8.46 8.39
C ASP A 24 18.87 -8.25 7.27
N ASP A 25 18.90 -7.07 6.69
CA ASP A 25 19.75 -6.71 5.55
C ASP A 25 19.98 -5.19 5.51
N LYS A 26 20.64 -4.72 4.45
CA LYS A 26 20.93 -3.30 4.22
C LYS A 26 19.69 -2.39 4.16
N VAL A 27 18.51 -2.94 3.84
CA VAL A 27 17.25 -2.19 3.83
C VAL A 27 16.73 -2.04 5.25
N GLY A 28 16.92 -3.06 6.09
CA GLY A 28 16.67 -3.01 7.53
C GLY A 28 15.99 -4.26 8.08
N LYS A 29 15.65 -4.22 9.37
CA LYS A 29 15.05 -5.36 10.08
C LYS A 29 13.66 -5.71 9.52
N PRO A 30 13.24 -6.99 9.58
CA PRO A 30 11.93 -7.42 9.06
C PRO A 30 10.72 -6.66 9.62
N SER A 31 10.70 -6.40 10.93
CA SER A 31 9.63 -5.65 11.59
C SER A 31 9.54 -4.20 11.11
N HIS A 32 10.67 -3.57 10.82
CA HIS A 32 10.74 -2.20 10.32
C HIS A 32 10.19 -2.11 8.89
N LYS A 33 10.41 -3.13 8.06
CA LYS A 33 9.86 -3.21 6.70
C LYS A 33 8.32 -3.30 6.71
N VAL A 34 7.75 -4.04 7.67
CA VAL A 34 6.29 -4.07 7.88
C VAL A 34 5.79 -2.69 8.31
N ALA A 35 6.48 -2.05 9.25
CA ALA A 35 6.14 -0.69 9.70
C ALA A 35 6.19 0.33 8.56
N ALA A 36 7.22 0.26 7.70
CA ALA A 36 7.37 1.10 6.52
C ALA A 36 6.17 0.98 5.57
N LEU A 37 5.74 -0.24 5.24
CA LEU A 37 4.58 -0.42 4.36
C LEU A 37 3.26 0.06 5.00
N LYS A 38 3.07 -0.16 6.32
CA LYS A 38 1.92 0.39 7.05
C LYS A 38 1.90 1.91 6.97
N LEU A 39 3.04 2.56 7.22
CA LEU A 39 3.17 4.01 7.15
C LEU A 39 2.94 4.55 5.75
N TYR A 40 3.49 3.93 4.71
CA TYR A 40 3.34 4.40 3.35
C TYR A 40 1.87 4.37 2.89
N ILE A 41 1.14 3.31 3.25
CA ILE A 41 -0.31 3.22 3.03
C ILE A 41 -1.04 4.32 3.81
N ALA A 42 -0.77 4.44 5.11
CA ALA A 42 -1.47 5.37 5.99
C ALA A 42 -1.25 6.85 5.62
N LEU A 43 -0.01 7.22 5.28
CA LEU A 43 0.34 8.56 4.82
C LEU A 43 -0.30 8.85 3.47
N SER A 44 -0.36 7.89 2.55
CA SER A 44 -1.06 8.06 1.27
C SER A 44 -2.56 8.30 1.45
N MET A 45 -3.19 7.71 2.46
CA MET A 45 -4.60 7.99 2.82
C MET A 45 -4.82 9.40 3.36
N ARG A 46 -3.79 10.04 3.90
CA ARG A 46 -3.81 11.41 4.44
C ARG A 46 -3.20 12.44 3.50
N ALA A 47 -2.70 12.00 2.34
CA ALA A 47 -1.98 12.87 1.43
C ALA A 47 -2.94 13.83 0.71
N GLU A 48 -2.55 15.09 0.66
CA GLU A 48 -3.24 16.14 -0.06
C GLU A 48 -2.31 16.74 -1.11
N SER A 49 -2.88 17.19 -2.24
CA SER A 49 -2.15 17.99 -3.20
C SER A 49 -1.89 19.37 -2.62
N LYS A 50 -0.67 19.86 -2.82
CA LYS A 50 -0.21 21.20 -2.47
C LYS A 50 0.49 21.79 -3.68
N GLU A 51 0.45 23.11 -3.79
CA GLU A 51 1.20 23.84 -4.80
C GLU A 51 2.31 24.62 -4.10
N ALA A 52 3.48 24.70 -4.73
CA ALA A 52 4.57 25.55 -4.29
C ALA A 52 5.30 26.12 -5.50
N PHE A 53 5.77 27.35 -5.37
CA PHE A 53 6.62 27.94 -6.37
C PHE A 53 8.02 27.31 -6.30
N CYS A 54 8.50 26.78 -7.42
CA CYS A 54 9.82 26.21 -7.55
C CYS A 54 10.73 27.23 -8.24
N HIS A 55 11.58 27.91 -7.46
CA HIS A 55 12.52 28.91 -7.98
C HIS A 55 13.53 28.34 -9.00
N TYR A 56 13.80 27.02 -8.97
CA TYR A 56 14.74 26.40 -9.91
C TYR A 56 14.22 26.35 -11.36
N ILE A 57 12.90 26.26 -11.54
CA ILE A 57 12.24 26.21 -12.86
C ILE A 57 11.24 27.35 -13.07
N ASP A 58 11.27 28.35 -12.18
CA ASP A 58 10.44 29.56 -12.20
C ASP A 58 8.94 29.30 -12.43
N THR A 59 8.40 28.25 -11.81
CA THR A 59 6.98 27.88 -11.98
C THR A 59 6.38 27.20 -10.74
N TYR A 60 5.06 27.16 -10.67
CA TYR A 60 4.33 26.42 -9.64
C TYR A 60 4.34 24.92 -9.95
N ILE A 61 4.73 24.13 -8.94
CA ILE A 61 4.68 22.67 -9.00
C ILE A 61 3.61 22.14 -8.05
N THR A 62 2.93 21.08 -8.47
CA THR A 62 2.06 20.28 -7.61
C THR A 62 2.87 19.16 -6.96
N TYR A 63 2.70 18.97 -5.66
CA TYR A 63 3.25 17.83 -4.93
C TYR A 63 2.23 17.29 -3.93
N TYR A 64 2.40 16.03 -3.53
CA TYR A 64 1.56 15.43 -2.48
C TYR A 64 2.32 15.35 -1.16
N SER A 65 1.62 15.72 -0.08
CA SER A 65 2.15 15.57 1.27
C SER A 65 1.05 15.26 2.27
N ALA A 66 1.43 14.57 3.35
CA ALA A 66 0.58 14.34 4.51
C ALA A 66 1.21 15.05 5.72
N GLN A 67 0.39 15.73 6.52
CA GLN A 67 0.84 16.33 7.77
C GLN A 67 0.32 15.50 8.94
N ALA A 68 1.22 14.94 9.74
CA ALA A 68 0.84 14.12 10.90
C ALA A 68 1.89 14.15 12.02
N THR A 69 1.42 14.00 13.24
CA THR A 69 2.22 13.72 14.44
C THR A 69 2.49 12.22 14.55
N TYR A 70 3.47 11.84 15.38
CA TYR A 70 3.71 10.42 15.69
C TYR A 70 2.55 9.78 16.46
N GLU A 71 1.78 10.58 17.20
CA GLU A 71 0.62 10.09 17.95
C GLU A 71 -0.54 9.75 17.01
N GLU A 72 -0.86 10.65 16.06
CA GLU A 72 -1.82 10.39 14.99
C GLU A 72 -1.41 9.16 14.15
N LEU A 73 -0.11 9.04 13.81
CA LEU A 73 0.39 7.86 13.10
C LEU A 73 0.30 6.58 13.94
N SER A 74 0.59 6.66 15.24
CA SER A 74 0.46 5.53 16.16
C SER A 74 -0.98 5.06 16.25
N GLU A 75 -1.95 5.98 16.38
CA GLU A 75 -3.38 5.65 16.40
C GLU A 75 -3.83 5.03 15.07
N LEU A 76 -3.41 5.63 13.95
CA LEU A 76 -3.78 5.18 12.61
C LEU A 76 -3.22 3.81 12.26
N THR A 77 -2.00 3.51 12.70
CA THR A 77 -1.25 2.33 12.26
C THR A 77 -0.99 1.29 13.35
N ALA A 78 -1.31 1.53 14.61
CA ALA A 78 -0.95 0.65 15.74
C ALA A 78 0.58 0.43 15.87
N LEU A 79 1.39 1.42 15.51
CA LEU A 79 2.85 1.35 15.61
C LEU A 79 3.36 2.14 16.80
N SER A 80 4.34 1.60 17.51
CA SER A 80 5.11 2.37 18.49
C SER A 80 5.88 3.51 17.82
N ARG A 81 6.22 4.55 18.59
CA ARG A 81 7.06 5.67 18.11
C ARG A 81 8.40 5.19 17.51
N SER A 82 9.02 4.17 18.10
CA SER A 82 10.26 3.57 17.58
C SER A 82 10.06 2.85 16.26
N SER A 83 8.95 2.11 16.10
CA SER A 83 8.58 1.47 14.84
C SER A 83 8.25 2.50 13.76
N ILE A 84 7.60 3.61 14.13
CA ILE A 84 7.31 4.72 13.22
C ILE A 84 8.62 5.32 12.70
N SER A 85 9.53 5.69 13.61
CA SER A 85 10.84 6.25 13.24
C SER A 85 11.61 5.30 12.31
N SER A 86 11.65 4.02 12.64
CA SER A 86 12.38 3.01 11.85
C SER A 86 11.74 2.75 10.48
N GLY A 87 10.41 2.76 10.41
CA GLY A 87 9.69 2.62 9.14
C GLY A 87 9.86 3.84 8.23
N ILE A 88 9.87 5.05 8.80
CA ILE A 88 10.18 6.29 8.05
C ILE A 88 11.60 6.24 7.48
N ASP A 89 12.60 5.86 8.28
CA ASP A 89 14.01 5.73 7.82
C ASP A 89 14.12 4.79 6.61
N ILE A 90 13.41 3.65 6.63
CA ILE A 90 13.35 2.75 5.46
C ILE A 90 12.73 3.45 4.24
N LEU A 91 11.61 4.18 4.42
CA LEU A 91 10.95 4.87 3.30
C LEU A 91 11.82 5.99 2.72
N GLU A 92 12.55 6.73 3.55
CA GLU A 92 13.50 7.77 3.10
C GLU A 92 14.68 7.15 2.34
N ARG A 93 15.28 6.06 2.85
CA ARG A 93 16.36 5.33 2.16
C ARG A 93 15.93 4.78 0.81
N LEU A 94 14.67 4.34 0.69
CA LEU A 94 14.12 3.87 -0.59
C LEU A 94 13.72 5.01 -1.53
N GLY A 95 13.79 6.27 -1.09
CA GLY A 95 13.37 7.46 -1.84
C GLY A 95 11.85 7.56 -2.01
N LEU A 96 11.06 6.84 -1.21
CA LEU A 96 9.60 6.84 -1.28
C LEU A 96 8.97 7.96 -0.47
N LEU A 97 9.71 8.50 0.49
CA LEU A 97 9.27 9.55 1.39
C LEU A 97 10.41 10.52 1.68
N SER A 98 10.07 11.75 2.01
CA SER A 98 10.97 12.71 2.67
C SER A 98 10.21 13.42 3.78
N VAL A 99 10.89 13.80 4.86
CA VAL A 99 10.25 14.38 6.04
C VAL A 99 10.78 15.77 6.35
N ASP A 100 9.90 16.77 6.26
CA ASP A 100 10.17 18.11 6.80
C ASP A 100 9.65 18.19 8.24
N LYS A 101 10.54 18.51 9.18
CA LYS A 101 10.19 18.66 10.59
C LYS A 101 9.66 20.08 10.84
N VAL A 102 8.36 20.22 11.07
CA VAL A 102 7.70 21.53 11.30
C VAL A 102 7.06 21.60 12.69
N ARG A 103 7.82 22.11 13.67
CA ARG A 103 7.40 22.18 15.08
C ARG A 103 6.99 20.78 15.60
N ARG A 104 5.71 20.60 15.97
CA ARG A 104 5.16 19.33 16.48
C ARG A 104 4.63 18.40 15.40
N LYS A 105 4.37 18.91 14.18
CA LYS A 105 3.84 18.13 13.06
C LYS A 105 4.92 17.94 12.01
N ASN A 106 5.09 16.72 11.54
CA ASN A 106 5.97 16.48 10.41
C ASN A 106 5.15 16.57 9.13
N ILE A 107 5.78 17.08 8.07
CA ILE A 107 5.24 17.05 6.71
C ILE A 107 5.97 15.94 5.98
N TYR A 108 5.22 14.90 5.61
CA TYR A 108 5.71 13.74 4.88
C TYR A 108 5.39 13.95 3.40
N ARG A 109 6.41 14.14 2.56
CA ARG A 109 6.25 14.33 1.12
C ARG A 109 6.58 13.05 0.37
N PHE A 110 5.92 12.86 -0.77
CA PHE A 110 6.20 11.79 -1.71
C PHE A 110 7.06 12.35 -2.85
N PRO A 111 8.40 12.17 -2.83
CA PRO A 111 9.29 12.80 -3.80
C PRO A 111 8.92 12.43 -5.24
N GLY A 112 8.87 13.42 -6.12
CA GLY A 112 8.56 13.22 -7.55
C GLY A 112 7.11 12.83 -7.84
N PHE A 113 6.20 12.86 -6.85
CA PHE A 113 4.79 12.54 -7.06
C PHE A 113 3.89 13.79 -7.08
N ASP A 114 3.39 14.10 -8.27
CA ASP A 114 2.47 15.22 -8.58
C ASP A 114 1.02 14.76 -8.75
N GLY A 115 0.75 13.45 -8.67
CA GLY A 115 -0.56 12.85 -8.88
C GLY A 115 -1.04 12.80 -10.33
N SER A 116 -0.23 13.15 -11.32
CA SER A 116 -0.61 13.07 -12.74
C SER A 116 -0.52 11.62 -13.26
N LYS A 117 0.55 10.91 -12.91
CA LYS A 117 0.86 9.53 -13.35
C LYS A 117 1.48 8.68 -12.23
N ASP A 118 1.75 7.41 -12.54
CA ASP A 118 2.45 6.46 -11.66
C ASP A 118 1.77 6.23 -10.29
N TRP A 119 0.43 6.29 -10.27
CA TRP A 119 -0.39 6.03 -9.09
C TRP A 119 -1.49 5.00 -9.37
N CYS A 120 -1.96 4.37 -8.30
CA CYS A 120 -3.13 3.51 -8.32
C CYS A 120 -4.19 4.00 -7.34
N LYS A 121 -5.44 3.57 -7.54
CA LYS A 121 -6.52 3.81 -6.58
C LYS A 121 -6.42 2.80 -5.45
N MET A 122 -6.19 3.29 -4.24
CA MET A 122 -6.18 2.49 -3.01
C MET A 122 -7.46 2.73 -2.22
N PRO A 123 -8.10 1.67 -1.68
CA PRO A 123 -9.30 1.86 -0.87
C PRO A 123 -8.94 2.61 0.41
N CYS A 124 -9.76 3.59 0.78
CA CYS A 124 -9.52 4.44 1.95
C CYS A 124 -10.65 4.29 2.95
N ARG A 125 -11.86 4.72 2.59
CA ARG A 125 -13.03 4.70 3.48
C ARG A 125 -13.32 3.32 4.05
N ALA A 126 -13.26 2.28 3.21
CA ALA A 126 -13.58 0.91 3.61
C ALA A 126 -12.54 0.27 4.55
N LEU A 127 -11.32 0.82 4.61
CA LEU A 127 -10.25 0.32 5.49
C LEU A 127 -10.19 1.04 6.84
N LEU A 128 -10.82 2.21 6.93
CA LEU A 128 -10.79 3.05 8.11
C LEU A 128 -11.93 2.72 9.06
N SER A 129 -11.67 2.88 10.35
CA SER A 129 -12.68 2.90 11.40
C SER A 129 -13.74 3.97 11.13
N ARG A 130 -14.91 3.85 11.78
CA ARG A 130 -16.02 4.80 11.59
C ARG A 130 -15.64 6.26 11.89
N ASP A 131 -14.77 6.48 12.88
CA ASP A 131 -14.23 7.79 13.24
C ASP A 131 -13.04 8.23 12.35
N GLY A 132 -12.61 7.36 11.42
CA GLY A 132 -11.50 7.62 10.51
C GLY A 132 -10.13 7.66 11.18
N LYS A 133 -10.00 7.27 12.45
CA LYS A 133 -8.74 7.38 13.20
C LYS A 133 -7.83 6.16 13.07
N ARG A 134 -8.36 5.01 12.67
CA ARG A 134 -7.63 3.73 12.65
C ARG A 134 -7.80 3.01 11.32
N ILE A 135 -6.74 2.35 10.86
CA ILE A 135 -6.86 1.33 9.81
C ILE A 135 -7.08 0.00 10.52
N GLU A 136 -8.30 -0.53 10.49
CA GLU A 136 -8.71 -1.66 11.34
C GLU A 136 -7.81 -2.90 11.15
N ALA A 137 -7.45 -3.21 9.91
CA ALA A 137 -6.56 -4.33 9.60
C ALA A 137 -5.16 -4.19 10.23
N PHE A 138 -4.67 -2.96 10.40
CA PHE A 138 -3.32 -2.71 10.90
C PHE A 138 -3.16 -3.00 12.39
N HIS A 139 -4.25 -2.88 13.16
CA HIS A 139 -4.29 -3.22 14.59
C HIS A 139 -4.23 -4.74 14.84
N LYS A 140 -4.38 -5.56 13.79
CA LYS A 140 -4.22 -7.02 13.85
C LYS A 140 -2.79 -7.50 13.54
N LEU A 141 -1.93 -6.62 13.01
CA LEU A 141 -0.54 -6.91 12.64
C LEU A 141 0.41 -6.71 13.83
N LYS A 142 1.24 -7.71 14.17
CA LYS A 142 2.12 -7.72 15.35
C LYS A 142 3.59 -7.41 15.04
N LEU A 143 3.95 -7.22 13.77
CA LEU A 143 5.29 -6.98 13.24
C LEU A 143 6.29 -8.14 13.43
N ARG A 144 5.79 -9.36 13.66
CA ARG A 144 6.63 -10.50 14.11
C ARG A 144 6.70 -11.65 13.12
N SER A 145 5.98 -11.58 12.01
CA SER A 145 5.88 -12.70 11.08
C SER A 145 6.05 -12.31 9.62
N LYS A 146 6.70 -13.21 8.87
CA LYS A 146 6.90 -13.12 7.42
C LYS A 146 5.58 -12.90 6.68
N ILE A 147 4.51 -13.56 7.13
CA ILE A 147 3.21 -13.49 6.50
C ILE A 147 2.61 -12.07 6.54
N GLU A 148 2.93 -11.27 7.55
CA GLU A 148 2.47 -9.88 7.64
C GLU A 148 3.14 -8.99 6.58
N LEU A 149 4.46 -9.16 6.38
CA LEU A 149 5.17 -8.46 5.31
C LEU A 149 4.61 -8.87 3.94
N TYR A 150 4.45 -10.18 3.72
CA TYR A 150 3.89 -10.71 2.47
C TYR A 150 2.48 -10.20 2.21
N ALA A 151 1.64 -10.14 3.25
CA ALA A 151 0.28 -9.62 3.13
C ALA A 151 0.30 -8.15 2.67
N LEU A 152 1.08 -7.28 3.31
CA LEU A 152 1.15 -5.88 2.90
C LEU A 152 1.71 -5.70 1.48
N LYS A 153 2.74 -6.46 1.11
CA LYS A 153 3.29 -6.46 -0.25
C LYS A 153 2.24 -6.90 -1.26
N MET A 154 1.55 -8.02 -1.01
CA MET A 154 0.51 -8.52 -1.88
C MET A 154 -0.66 -7.53 -1.99
N PHE A 155 -1.10 -6.92 -0.89
CA PHE A 155 -2.17 -5.91 -0.92
C PHE A 155 -1.80 -4.68 -1.78
N ILE A 156 -0.59 -4.14 -1.59
CA ILE A 156 -0.08 -3.01 -2.38
C ILE A 156 0.02 -3.38 -3.86
N TYR A 157 0.57 -4.56 -4.16
CA TYR A 157 0.65 -5.09 -5.52
C TYR A 157 -0.73 -5.20 -6.17
N LEU A 158 -1.69 -5.81 -5.48
CA LEU A 158 -3.04 -5.99 -6.01
C LEU A 158 -3.73 -4.66 -6.30
N CYS A 159 -3.50 -3.62 -5.48
CA CYS A 159 -3.99 -2.27 -5.78
C CYS A 159 -3.30 -1.66 -7.01
N ALA A 160 -1.98 -1.85 -7.13
CA ALA A 160 -1.16 -1.25 -8.19
C ALA A 160 -1.45 -1.80 -9.59
N VAL A 161 -1.72 -3.11 -9.72
CA VAL A 161 -1.96 -3.76 -11.02
C VAL A 161 -3.43 -3.91 -11.39
N ARG A 162 -4.36 -3.41 -10.56
CA ARG A 162 -5.78 -3.46 -10.85
C ARG A 162 -6.12 -2.55 -12.01
N ASP A 163 -6.86 -3.06 -12.98
CA ASP A 163 -7.34 -2.25 -14.08
C ASP A 163 -8.43 -1.24 -13.64
N ASN A 164 -8.81 -0.34 -14.55
CA ASN A 164 -9.79 0.72 -14.27
C ASN A 164 -11.24 0.33 -14.57
N HIS A 165 -11.50 -0.92 -14.95
CA HIS A 165 -12.77 -1.44 -15.47
C HIS A 165 -13.35 -2.59 -14.64
N SER A 166 -12.52 -3.21 -13.80
CA SER A 166 -12.87 -4.35 -12.96
C SER A 166 -12.92 -3.95 -11.48
N HIS A 167 -13.87 -4.55 -10.74
CA HIS A 167 -13.90 -4.48 -9.27
C HIS A 167 -12.81 -5.34 -8.61
N TYR A 168 -12.19 -6.24 -9.36
CA TYR A 168 -11.17 -7.17 -8.88
C TYR A 168 -9.85 -6.98 -9.60
N THR A 169 -8.80 -7.55 -9.03
CA THR A 169 -7.48 -7.69 -9.67
C THR A 169 -7.31 -9.14 -10.12
N SER A 170 -7.02 -9.36 -11.39
CA SER A 170 -6.63 -10.70 -11.90
C SER A 170 -5.12 -10.87 -11.80
N ALA A 171 -4.65 -11.85 -11.02
CA ALA A 171 -3.21 -12.12 -10.89
C ALA A 171 -2.91 -13.61 -10.71
N SER A 172 -1.93 -14.11 -11.47
CA SER A 172 -1.38 -15.45 -11.27
C SER A 172 -0.38 -15.47 -10.11
N PHE A 173 -0.11 -16.65 -9.58
CA PHE A 173 0.91 -16.84 -8.55
C PHE A 173 2.29 -16.43 -9.04
N GLU A 174 2.65 -16.81 -10.27
CA GLU A 174 3.87 -16.39 -10.96
C GLU A 174 4.03 -14.86 -11.00
N ARG A 175 2.98 -14.11 -11.39
CA ARG A 175 3.04 -12.64 -11.45
C ARG A 175 3.19 -12.01 -10.06
N ILE A 176 2.49 -12.56 -9.05
CA ILE A 176 2.66 -12.12 -7.66
C ILE A 176 4.10 -12.38 -7.22
N ASN A 177 4.64 -13.58 -7.45
CA ASN A 177 6.01 -13.92 -7.12
C ASN A 177 7.02 -12.98 -7.78
N LEU A 178 6.91 -12.78 -9.10
CA LEU A 178 7.80 -11.93 -9.87
C LEU A 178 7.88 -10.50 -9.33
N GLN A 179 6.73 -9.94 -8.91
CA GLN A 179 6.61 -8.55 -8.50
C GLN A 179 6.84 -8.31 -7.01
N THR A 180 6.68 -9.35 -6.18
CA THR A 180 6.72 -9.22 -4.71
C THR A 180 7.77 -10.12 -4.04
N SER A 181 8.39 -11.05 -4.75
CA SER A 181 9.22 -12.13 -4.21
C SER A 181 8.54 -12.96 -3.11
N ILE A 182 7.20 -13.01 -3.09
CA ILE A 182 6.46 -13.96 -2.25
C ILE A 182 6.54 -15.33 -2.94
N PRO A 183 7.11 -16.37 -2.31
CA PRO A 183 7.14 -17.71 -2.88
C PRO A 183 5.73 -18.18 -3.23
N GLU A 184 5.53 -18.84 -4.37
CA GLU A 184 4.19 -19.27 -4.80
C GLU A 184 3.50 -20.17 -3.77
N ALA A 185 4.28 -21.02 -3.09
CA ALA A 185 3.80 -21.86 -1.99
C ALA A 185 3.23 -21.08 -0.80
N ASP A 186 3.69 -19.83 -0.59
CA ASP A 186 3.22 -18.96 0.49
C ASP A 186 2.01 -18.09 0.08
N ILE A 187 1.68 -17.99 -1.21
CA ILE A 187 0.58 -17.13 -1.70
C ILE A 187 -0.79 -17.56 -1.15
N PRO A 188 -1.17 -18.86 -1.11
CA PRO A 188 -2.44 -19.28 -0.52
C PRO A 188 -2.58 -18.84 0.94
N ARG A 189 -1.54 -19.06 1.74
CA ARG A 189 -1.52 -18.63 3.14
C ARG A 189 -1.57 -17.10 3.27
N THR A 190 -0.92 -16.39 2.35
CA THR A 190 -0.86 -14.92 2.35
C THR A 190 -2.20 -14.30 2.05
N HIS A 191 -2.92 -14.77 1.02
CA HIS A 191 -4.25 -14.24 0.75
C HIS A 191 -5.27 -14.63 1.84
N ALA A 192 -5.13 -15.81 2.44
CA ALA A 192 -6.02 -16.21 3.53
C ALA A 192 -5.84 -15.30 4.74
N TYR A 193 -4.59 -14.95 5.04
CA TYR A 193 -4.25 -13.97 6.06
C TYR A 193 -4.81 -12.58 5.73
N LEU A 194 -4.67 -12.11 4.48
CA LEU A 194 -5.24 -10.84 4.02
C LEU A 194 -6.76 -10.78 4.20
N SER A 195 -7.47 -11.85 3.85
CA SER A 195 -8.91 -11.97 4.06
C SER A 195 -9.24 -11.91 5.56
N GLY A 196 -8.52 -12.67 6.38
CA GLY A 196 -8.73 -12.71 7.83
C GLY A 196 -8.52 -11.35 8.53
N ILE A 197 -7.55 -10.56 8.07
CA ILE A 197 -7.34 -9.21 8.63
C ILE A 197 -8.27 -8.15 8.01
N GLY A 198 -8.87 -8.43 6.85
CA GLY A 198 -9.85 -7.56 6.18
C GLY A 198 -9.25 -6.57 5.17
N LEU A 199 -8.08 -6.85 4.60
CA LEU A 199 -7.51 -6.03 3.50
C LEU A 199 -8.01 -6.46 2.12
N ILE A 200 -8.42 -7.73 1.99
CA ILE A 200 -9.18 -8.22 0.83
C ILE A 200 -10.51 -8.80 1.32
N ALA A 201 -11.55 -8.64 0.52
CA ALA A 201 -12.89 -9.13 0.83
C ALA A 201 -13.03 -10.62 0.50
N LEU A 202 -12.55 -11.05 -0.67
CA LEU A 202 -12.60 -12.44 -1.12
C LEU A 202 -11.59 -12.72 -2.24
N VAL A 203 -11.37 -14.02 -2.47
CA VAL A 203 -10.56 -14.55 -3.57
C VAL A 203 -11.38 -15.57 -4.33
N GLU A 204 -11.59 -15.32 -5.61
CA GLU A 204 -12.25 -16.26 -6.51
C GLU A 204 -11.21 -16.99 -7.34
N LYS A 205 -11.22 -18.32 -7.23
CA LYS A 205 -10.50 -19.16 -8.19
C LYS A 205 -11.31 -19.16 -9.48
N ARG A 206 -10.72 -18.68 -10.57
CA ARG A 206 -11.37 -18.81 -11.87
C ARG A 206 -11.47 -20.30 -12.18
N LYS A 207 -12.68 -20.80 -12.38
CA LYS A 207 -12.88 -22.12 -12.98
C LYS A 207 -12.80 -21.90 -14.48
N ASP A 208 -11.98 -22.67 -15.18
CA ASP A 208 -11.93 -22.61 -16.64
C ASP A 208 -13.36 -22.83 -17.16
N GLY A 209 -13.84 -21.88 -17.97
CA GLY A 209 -15.07 -22.08 -18.73
C GLY A 209 -14.86 -23.25 -19.69
N PHE A 210 -15.94 -24.03 -19.92
CA PHE A 210 -15.99 -25.15 -20.86
C PHE A 210 -15.17 -24.88 -22.14
N GLY A 211 -14.11 -25.66 -22.38
CA GLY A 211 -13.51 -25.77 -23.71
C GLY A 211 -12.01 -25.47 -23.91
N GLY A 212 -11.20 -25.26 -22.87
CA GLY A 212 -9.75 -25.13 -23.11
C GLY A 212 -8.92 -24.98 -21.84
N MET A 213 -8.06 -25.97 -21.57
CA MET A 213 -7.18 -26.06 -20.40
C MET A 213 -6.18 -24.89 -20.35
N LYS A 214 -6.38 -23.92 -19.47
CA LYS A 214 -5.24 -23.20 -18.88
C LYS A 214 -4.94 -23.85 -17.54
N LYS A 215 -3.85 -24.60 -17.47
CA LYS A 215 -3.36 -25.17 -16.22
C LYS A 215 -3.13 -24.01 -15.22
N ASN A 216 -4.04 -23.86 -14.26
CA ASN A 216 -4.09 -22.80 -13.24
C ASN A 216 -4.37 -21.38 -13.78
N PRO A 217 -5.63 -21.03 -14.10
CA PRO A 217 -5.97 -19.66 -14.48
C PRO A 217 -5.68 -18.68 -13.32
N PRO A 218 -5.39 -17.40 -13.62
CA PRO A 218 -5.22 -16.37 -12.60
C PRO A 218 -6.42 -16.28 -11.66
N ASN A 219 -6.14 -16.07 -10.37
CA ASN A 219 -7.20 -15.80 -9.39
C ASN A 219 -7.68 -14.36 -9.52
N SER A 220 -8.94 -14.14 -9.15
CA SER A 220 -9.54 -12.83 -8.99
C SER A 220 -9.51 -12.43 -7.51
N TYR A 221 -8.85 -11.32 -7.20
CA TYR A 221 -8.72 -10.79 -5.85
C TYR A 221 -9.55 -9.52 -5.70
N PHE A 222 -10.44 -9.49 -4.72
CA PHE A 222 -11.30 -8.35 -4.45
C PHE A 222 -10.79 -7.63 -3.22
N VAL A 223 -10.19 -6.45 -3.40
CA VAL A 223 -9.76 -5.63 -2.25
C VAL A 223 -10.97 -5.16 -1.45
N THR A 224 -10.79 -4.94 -0.14
CA THR A 224 -11.87 -4.41 0.70
C THR A 224 -12.33 -3.06 0.18
N GLY A 225 -13.65 -2.88 0.05
CA GLY A 225 -14.25 -1.68 -0.56
C GLY A 225 -14.38 -1.72 -2.08
N HIS A 226 -14.09 -2.84 -2.75
CA HIS A 226 -14.19 -2.98 -4.22
C HIS A 226 -15.56 -2.55 -4.80
N ASN A 227 -16.65 -2.75 -4.07
CA ASN A 227 -17.99 -2.30 -4.50
C ASN A 227 -18.08 -0.78 -4.66
N ASP A 228 -17.27 -0.03 -3.91
CA ASP A 228 -17.23 1.42 -3.99
C ASP A 228 -16.34 1.94 -5.14
N PHE A 229 -15.71 1.05 -5.92
CA PHE A 229 -14.66 1.44 -6.88
C PHE A 229 -15.15 2.35 -8.02
N PHE A 230 -16.41 2.18 -8.44
CA PHE A 230 -17.05 2.99 -9.48
C PHE A 230 -18.02 4.04 -8.95
N ILE A 231 -18.16 4.19 -7.64
CA ILE A 231 -19.00 5.24 -7.07
C ILE A 231 -18.46 6.61 -7.53
N GLY A 232 -19.32 7.39 -8.18
CA GLY A 232 -18.99 8.73 -8.69
C GLY A 232 -18.33 8.76 -10.08
N LYS A 233 -18.18 7.62 -10.76
CA LYS A 233 -17.96 7.61 -12.22
C LYS A 233 -19.34 7.74 -12.89
N ARG A 234 -19.76 8.97 -13.19
CA ARG A 234 -20.68 9.24 -14.29
C ARG A 234 -19.85 9.50 -15.54
#